data_AF-A0A927YXT0-F1
#
_entry.id   AF-A0A927YXT0-F1
#
_cell.length_a   1.000
_cell.length_b   1.000
_cell.length_c   1.000
_cell.angle_alpha   90.00
_cell.angle_beta   90.00
_cell.angle_gamma   90.00
#
_symmetry.space_group_name_H-M   'P 1'
#
loop_
_entity.id
_entity.type
_entity.pdbx_description
1 polymer ?
#
loop_
_entity_poly.entity_id
_entity_poly.type
_entity_poly.pdbx_seq_one_letter_code
_entity_poly.pdbx_strand_id
1 'polypeptide(L)'
;MKNFTILLKTILATLLLCVLVISSGVMSVSAKEIKKNPRDVKALREIVKKQRALGAKVSNNMDNKKYKWNENGRLVEIKWWGKHLRGTLDLTGLKKLEKIDVCRNGLKGLVIKNNRNLREVLCYENRISELDVSKNKKLVILSCCENKIKKLDVTKNSKLEVLDCSGNQIKKIDVSRNDLLKVFCCSNNKIRTLDVSKNMMLEELVYGGKNFTTMDIKNNTKLKKLYYAGSAIEGITIDISSNKELEVLKCMESGLTSLDVSNNPLLKELNCYNNELSSLDVSNNPLLEELNCSNNNLSSLDVSNNPLLEELNCDNNQLTSLSIFNNTKLKELTVYNNQLTSLDISKNVMLEYLYCEENSLTELDISNNPKLSPYSLWYDQGDVNIIKNTENKQ
;
A
#
# COMPACT_ATOMS: atom_id res chain seq x y z
N MET A 1 8.56 -7.94 0.48
CA MET A 1 8.42 -7.38 1.87
C MET A 1 8.69 -5.88 1.96
N LYS A 2 9.76 -5.31 1.38
CA LYS A 2 10.00 -3.84 1.41
C LYS A 2 8.89 -3.03 0.69
N ASN A 3 8.33 -3.54 -0.41
CA ASN A 3 7.29 -2.84 -1.18
C ASN A 3 5.94 -2.73 -0.45
N PHE A 4 5.56 -3.72 0.36
CA PHE A 4 4.36 -3.66 1.21
C PHE A 4 4.48 -2.65 2.35
N THR A 5 5.69 -2.46 2.90
CA THR A 5 5.94 -1.46 3.96
C THR A 5 5.94 -0.02 3.40
N ILE A 6 6.34 0.17 2.13
CA ILE A 6 6.24 1.44 1.42
C ILE A 6 4.76 1.75 1.13
N LEU A 7 4.02 0.78 0.61
CA LEU A 7 2.58 0.92 0.36
C LEU A 7 1.80 1.35 1.61
N LEU A 8 2.11 0.76 2.77
CA LEU A 8 1.47 1.14 4.04
C LEU A 8 1.84 2.54 4.54
N LYS A 9 3.07 3.01 4.28
CA LYS A 9 3.47 4.40 4.55
C LYS A 9 2.68 5.37 3.68
N THR A 10 2.44 5.02 2.42
CA THR A 10 1.64 5.83 1.49
C THR A 10 0.18 5.84 1.90
N ILE A 11 -0.42 4.68 2.19
CA ILE A 11 -1.82 4.52 2.65
C ILE A 11 -2.10 5.32 3.92
N LEU A 12 -1.24 5.20 4.94
CA LEU A 12 -1.37 5.97 6.17
C LEU A 12 -1.13 7.47 5.94
N ALA A 13 -0.24 7.85 5.01
CA ALA A 13 0.00 9.26 4.67
C ALA A 13 -1.19 9.89 3.91
N THR A 14 -1.78 9.20 2.93
CA THR A 14 -2.96 9.68 2.20
C THR A 14 -4.23 9.70 3.06
N LEU A 15 -4.41 8.72 3.95
CA LEU A 15 -5.52 8.73 4.92
C LEU A 15 -5.36 9.79 6.02
N LEU A 16 -4.11 10.10 6.44
CA LEU A 16 -3.88 11.24 7.34
C LEU A 16 -4.23 12.58 6.66
N LEU A 17 -4.01 12.71 5.35
CA LEU A 17 -4.37 13.90 4.57
C LEU A 17 -5.90 14.07 4.43
N CYS A 18 -6.65 13.00 4.20
CA CYS A 18 -8.13 13.07 4.12
C CYS A 18 -8.82 13.36 5.47
N VAL A 19 -8.15 13.14 6.60
CA VAL A 19 -8.69 13.42 7.95
C VAL A 19 -8.26 14.80 8.48
N LEU A 20 -7.39 15.53 7.77
CA LEU A 20 -6.83 16.81 8.25
C LEU A 20 -7.44 18.09 7.65
N VAL A 21 -8.51 18.01 6.86
CA VAL A 21 -9.27 19.21 6.48
C VAL A 21 -10.35 19.47 7.52
N ILE A 22 -9.98 20.10 8.64
CA ILE A 22 -10.73 21.12 9.40
C ILE A 22 -9.77 21.73 10.42
N SER A 23 -9.73 23.07 10.43
CA SER A 23 -9.11 23.99 11.39
C SER A 23 -7.72 24.53 11.03
N SER A 24 -7.68 25.53 10.16
CA SER A 24 -6.67 26.60 10.20
C SER A 24 -7.37 27.93 10.47
N GLY A 25 -7.38 28.32 11.74
CA GLY A 25 -7.82 29.62 12.21
C GLY A 25 -7.23 29.85 13.60
N VAL A 26 -5.95 30.22 13.65
CA VAL A 26 -5.26 30.54 14.91
C VAL A 26 -5.36 32.04 15.12
N MET A 27 -6.31 32.46 15.95
CA MET A 27 -6.17 33.68 16.73
C MET A 27 -5.45 33.33 18.03
N SER A 28 -4.37 34.05 18.34
CA SER A 28 -3.63 33.89 19.59
C SER A 28 -4.49 34.37 20.76
N VAL A 29 -5.09 33.42 21.46
CA VAL A 29 -5.67 33.64 22.79
C VAL A 29 -4.69 33.07 23.80
N SER A 30 -4.37 33.86 24.82
CA SER A 30 -3.58 33.44 25.98
C SER A 30 -4.01 32.03 26.43
N ALA A 31 -3.06 31.10 26.44
CA ALA A 31 -3.33 29.69 26.73
C ALA A 31 -3.74 29.56 28.20
N LYS A 32 -5.05 29.55 28.44
CA LYS A 32 -5.61 29.22 29.75
C LYS A 32 -5.03 27.88 30.19
N GLU A 33 -4.34 27.86 31.32
CA GLU A 33 -3.73 26.64 31.85
C GLU A 33 -4.83 25.57 32.03
N ILE A 34 -4.76 24.51 31.23
CA ILE A 34 -5.76 23.45 31.27
C ILE A 34 -5.56 22.66 32.57
N LYS A 35 -6.48 22.80 33.52
CA LYS A 35 -6.51 22.01 34.75
C LYS A 35 -6.77 20.54 34.42
N LYS A 36 -5.71 19.73 34.37
CA LYS A 36 -5.77 18.30 34.03
C LYS A 36 -6.59 17.53 35.06
N ASN A 37 -7.41 16.59 34.59
CA ASN A 37 -8.27 15.78 35.43
C ASN A 37 -7.42 14.86 36.34
N PRO A 38 -7.57 14.93 37.68
CA PRO A 38 -6.73 14.16 38.59
C PRO A 38 -6.80 12.65 38.42
N ARG A 39 -7.96 12.11 37.98
CA ARG A 39 -8.13 10.66 37.77
C ARG A 39 -7.36 10.18 36.54
N ASP A 40 -7.43 10.93 35.44
CA ASP A 40 -6.67 10.62 34.21
C ASP A 40 -5.16 10.75 34.46
N VAL A 41 -4.72 11.80 35.18
CA VAL A 41 -3.32 11.98 35.58
C VAL A 41 -2.83 10.81 36.43
N LYS A 42 -3.59 10.40 37.45
CA LYS A 42 -3.25 9.25 38.30
C LYS A 42 -3.13 7.97 37.47
N ALA A 43 -4.12 7.69 36.62
CA ALA A 43 -4.11 6.51 35.76
C ALA A 43 -2.90 6.49 34.81
N LEU A 44 -2.62 7.63 34.14
CA LEU A 44 -1.48 7.75 33.23
C LEU A 44 -0.14 7.57 33.95
N ARG A 45 0.03 8.16 35.14
CA ARG A 45 1.25 8.00 35.96
C ARG A 45 1.51 6.54 36.32
N GLU A 46 0.48 5.79 36.71
CA GLU A 46 0.62 4.37 37.01
C GLU A 46 1.02 3.55 35.77
N ILE A 47 0.41 3.83 34.61
CA ILE A 47 0.78 3.18 33.34
C ILE A 47 2.23 3.50 32.97
N VAL A 48 2.63 4.77 33.04
CA VAL A 48 3.99 5.24 32.77
C VAL A 48 4.99 4.57 33.71
N LYS A 49 4.69 4.50 35.01
CA LYS A 49 5.53 3.84 36.01
C LYS A 49 5.74 2.37 35.68
N LYS A 50 4.65 1.63 35.38
CA LYS A 50 4.71 0.21 35.01
C LYS A 50 5.55 -0.01 33.74
N GLN A 51 5.34 0.79 32.70
CA GLN A 51 6.08 0.64 31.45
C GLN A 51 7.56 1.05 31.57
N ARG A 52 7.88 2.10 32.34
CA ARG A 52 9.27 2.47 32.63
C ARG A 52 10.00 1.39 33.43
N ALA A 53 9.33 0.72 34.36
CA ALA A 53 9.89 -0.43 35.07
C ALA A 53 10.22 -1.61 34.12
N LEU A 54 9.55 -1.68 32.96
CA LEU A 54 9.86 -2.63 31.87
C LEU A 54 10.88 -2.08 30.84
N GLY A 55 11.50 -0.93 31.11
CA GLY A 55 12.50 -0.30 30.25
C GLY A 55 11.95 0.62 29.16
N ALA A 56 10.65 0.94 29.17
CA ALA A 56 10.06 1.83 28.18
C ALA A 56 10.49 3.30 28.35
N LYS A 57 10.73 3.98 27.24
CA LYS A 57 11.13 5.40 27.17
C LYS A 57 9.91 6.32 27.06
N VAL A 58 9.04 6.31 28.07
CA VAL A 58 7.85 7.18 28.15
C VAL A 58 8.01 8.27 29.22
N SER A 59 7.49 9.46 28.96
CA SER A 59 7.66 10.63 29.85
C SER A 59 6.74 10.57 31.07
N ASN A 60 7.27 10.91 32.25
CA ASN A 60 6.50 11.14 33.48
C ASN A 60 5.97 12.58 33.58
N ASN A 61 6.38 13.48 32.69
CA ASN A 61 5.85 14.84 32.61
C ASN A 61 4.48 14.80 31.91
N MET A 62 3.42 15.20 32.64
CA MET A 62 2.04 15.19 32.13
C MET A 62 1.78 16.29 31.09
N ASP A 63 2.69 17.25 30.94
CA ASP A 63 2.71 18.31 29.93
C ASP A 63 3.48 17.92 28.66
N ASN A 64 4.00 16.69 28.60
CA ASN A 64 4.70 16.22 27.42
C ASN A 64 3.77 16.21 26.20
N LYS A 65 4.25 16.71 25.05
CA LYS A 65 3.54 16.74 23.76
C LYS A 65 2.99 15.39 23.27
N LYS A 66 3.41 14.28 23.87
CA LYS A 66 2.87 12.93 23.61
C LYS A 66 1.53 12.68 24.31
N TYR A 67 1.07 13.59 25.17
CA TYR A 67 -0.20 13.54 25.88
C TYR A 67 -1.05 14.74 25.46
N LYS A 68 -2.17 14.49 24.76
CA LYS A 68 -3.11 15.55 24.42
C LYS A 68 -4.24 15.58 25.43
N TRP A 69 -4.48 16.76 25.97
CA TRP A 69 -5.58 17.04 26.88
C TRP A 69 -6.60 17.92 26.15
N ASN A 70 -7.89 17.65 26.32
CA ASN A 70 -8.94 18.53 25.79
C ASN A 70 -9.19 19.73 26.72
N GLU A 71 -10.03 20.67 26.30
CA GLU A 71 -10.41 21.87 27.05
C GLU A 71 -10.94 21.58 28.47
N ASN A 72 -11.53 20.39 28.67
CA ASN A 72 -12.07 19.92 29.95
C ASN A 72 -11.02 19.17 30.80
N GLY A 73 -9.74 19.25 30.42
CA GLY A 73 -8.63 18.60 31.11
C GLY A 73 -8.64 17.08 31.06
N ARG A 74 -9.35 16.46 30.12
CA ARG A 74 -9.37 14.99 29.95
C ARG A 74 -8.30 14.54 28.98
N LEU A 75 -7.66 13.41 29.25
CA LEU A 75 -6.67 12.84 28.34
C LEU A 75 -7.39 12.18 27.16
N VAL A 76 -7.13 12.68 25.96
CA VAL A 76 -7.80 12.23 24.72
C VAL A 76 -6.86 11.51 23.75
N GLU A 77 -5.55 11.72 23.85
CA GLU A 77 -4.58 11.10 22.94
C GLU A 77 -3.25 10.78 23.63
N ILE A 78 -2.70 9.62 23.29
CA ILE A 78 -1.36 9.20 23.71
C ILE A 78 -0.56 8.78 22.46
N LYS A 79 0.67 9.30 22.34
CA LYS A 79 1.62 8.98 21.26
C LYS A 79 2.90 8.34 21.80
N TRP A 80 2.96 7.02 21.80
CA TRP A 80 4.09 6.21 22.24
C TRP A 80 4.67 5.30 21.15
N TRP A 81 4.70 5.79 19.92
CA TRP A 81 5.47 5.18 18.83
C TRP A 81 6.94 4.95 19.21
N GLY A 82 7.46 3.73 19.00
CA GLY A 82 8.88 3.44 19.15
C GLY A 82 9.44 3.65 20.56
N LYS A 83 8.62 3.50 21.61
CA LYS A 83 9.02 3.77 23.00
C LYS A 83 9.49 2.55 23.78
N HIS A 84 9.69 1.42 23.09
CA HIS A 84 10.05 0.14 23.68
C HIS A 84 9.06 -0.31 24.77
N LEU A 85 7.76 -0.04 24.58
CA LEU A 85 6.71 -0.58 25.44
C LEU A 85 6.76 -2.12 25.40
N ARG A 86 6.45 -2.78 26.52
CA ARG A 86 6.52 -4.24 26.65
C ARG A 86 5.35 -4.77 27.47
N GLY A 87 5.15 -6.09 27.37
CA GLY A 87 4.10 -6.78 28.12
C GLY A 87 2.70 -6.35 27.67
N THR A 88 1.77 -6.27 28.61
CA THR A 88 0.40 -5.85 28.34
C THR A 88 0.22 -4.38 28.70
N LEU A 89 -0.29 -3.59 27.76
CA LEU A 89 -0.68 -2.20 28.01
C LEU A 89 -2.16 -2.12 28.34
N ASP A 90 -2.48 -1.79 29.59
CA ASP A 90 -3.86 -1.59 30.05
C ASP A 90 -4.21 -0.10 30.11
N LEU A 91 -5.17 0.31 29.26
CA LEU A 91 -5.62 1.69 29.15
C LEU A 91 -7.02 1.90 29.75
N THR A 92 -7.60 0.91 30.43
CA THR A 92 -9.00 0.92 30.88
C THR A 92 -9.35 2.06 31.85
N GLY A 93 -8.35 2.61 32.55
CA GLY A 93 -8.49 3.78 33.42
C GLY A 93 -8.74 5.11 32.67
N LEU A 94 -8.40 5.18 31.38
CA LEU A 94 -8.42 6.41 30.58
C LEU A 94 -9.70 6.53 29.74
N LYS A 95 -10.84 6.71 30.41
CA LYS A 95 -12.19 6.59 29.82
C LYS A 95 -12.52 7.57 28.68
N LYS A 96 -11.80 8.68 28.57
CA LYS A 96 -11.98 9.71 27.54
C LYS A 96 -10.95 9.62 26.41
N LEU A 97 -10.11 8.59 26.40
CA LEU A 97 -9.15 8.37 25.32
C LEU A 97 -9.90 8.17 23.99
N GLU A 98 -9.52 8.97 23.00
CA GLU A 98 -10.07 8.99 21.64
C GLU A 98 -9.06 8.43 20.63
N LYS A 99 -7.77 8.64 20.88
CA LYS A 99 -6.70 8.20 19.99
C LYS A 99 -5.56 7.54 20.77
N ILE A 100 -4.99 6.48 20.20
CA ILE A 100 -3.80 5.84 20.74
C ILE A 100 -2.86 5.43 19.61
N ASP A 101 -1.60 5.85 19.71
CA ASP A 101 -0.50 5.39 18.87
C ASP A 101 0.55 4.72 19.73
N VAL A 102 0.66 3.39 19.59
CA VAL A 102 1.62 2.54 20.30
C VAL A 102 2.40 1.66 19.32
N CYS A 103 2.60 2.14 18.10
CA CYS A 103 3.23 1.35 17.05
C CYS A 103 4.74 1.15 17.29
N ARG A 104 5.31 0.13 16.66
CA ARG A 104 6.75 -0.20 16.75
C ARG A 104 7.23 -0.40 18.18
N ASN A 105 6.55 -1.27 18.91
CA ASN A 105 6.89 -1.61 20.29
C ASN A 105 7.00 -3.14 20.45
N GLY A 106 7.16 -3.60 21.69
CA GLY A 106 7.19 -5.02 22.06
C GLY A 106 5.94 -5.47 22.84
N LEU A 107 4.79 -4.84 22.62
CA LEU A 107 3.55 -5.17 23.34
C LEU A 107 3.08 -6.57 22.98
N LYS A 108 2.73 -7.37 23.99
CA LYS A 108 2.10 -8.70 23.85
C LYS A 108 0.57 -8.64 23.95
N GLY A 109 0.03 -7.56 24.52
CA GLY A 109 -1.40 -7.33 24.67
C GLY A 109 -1.73 -5.84 24.80
N LEU A 110 -2.92 -5.47 24.34
CA LEU A 110 -3.46 -4.11 24.41
C LEU A 110 -4.90 -4.19 24.93
N VAL A 111 -5.13 -3.71 26.16
CA VAL A 111 -6.45 -3.78 26.82
C VAL A 111 -7.14 -2.43 26.71
N ILE A 112 -8.14 -2.36 25.83
CA ILE A 112 -8.89 -1.13 25.49
C ILE A 112 -10.41 -1.25 25.66
N LYS A 113 -10.88 -2.34 26.28
CA LYS A 113 -12.32 -2.67 26.44
C LYS A 113 -13.18 -1.60 27.14
N ASN A 114 -12.58 -0.71 27.94
CA ASN A 114 -13.30 0.36 28.63
C ASN A 114 -13.13 1.74 27.97
N ASN A 115 -12.33 1.85 26.92
CA ASN A 115 -12.05 3.10 26.20
C ASN A 115 -13.10 3.34 25.11
N ARG A 116 -14.37 3.49 25.50
CA ARG A 116 -15.54 3.59 24.60
C ARG A 116 -15.52 4.81 23.65
N ASN A 117 -14.63 5.77 23.88
CA ASN A 117 -14.47 6.95 23.03
C ASN A 117 -13.38 6.80 21.95
N LEU A 118 -12.65 5.67 21.92
CA LEU A 118 -11.64 5.44 20.90
C LEU A 118 -12.25 5.52 19.50
N ARG A 119 -11.65 6.38 18.69
CA ARG A 119 -11.88 6.60 17.26
C ARG A 119 -10.70 6.10 16.43
N GLU A 120 -9.51 6.11 17.00
CA GLU A 120 -8.28 5.72 16.28
C GLU A 120 -7.39 4.87 17.18
N VAL A 121 -7.06 3.67 16.71
CA VAL A 121 -6.15 2.74 17.36
C VAL A 121 -5.07 2.34 16.38
N LEU A 122 -3.85 2.84 16.62
CA LEU A 122 -2.65 2.47 15.88
C LEU A 122 -1.76 1.64 16.80
N CYS A 123 -1.59 0.37 16.47
CA CYS A 123 -0.81 -0.59 17.25
C CYS A 123 0.01 -1.55 16.36
N TYR A 124 0.35 -1.12 15.15
CA TYR A 124 1.13 -1.93 14.21
C TYR A 124 2.57 -2.19 14.68
N GLU A 125 3.19 -3.22 14.12
CA GLU A 125 4.57 -3.65 14.45
C GLU A 125 4.73 -3.89 15.96
N ASN A 126 4.00 -4.87 16.49
CA ASN A 126 4.04 -5.30 17.88
C ASN A 126 4.05 -6.84 17.96
N ARG A 127 3.75 -7.41 19.13
CA ARG A 127 3.61 -8.86 19.37
C ARG A 127 2.23 -9.20 19.94
N ILE A 128 1.21 -8.38 19.64
CA ILE A 128 -0.13 -8.53 20.19
C ILE A 128 -0.75 -9.81 19.63
N SER A 129 -1.22 -10.68 20.52
CA SER A 129 -1.85 -11.96 20.15
C SER A 129 -3.38 -11.93 20.21
N GLU A 130 -3.93 -11.02 21.03
CA GLU A 130 -5.36 -10.82 21.22
C GLU A 130 -5.66 -9.32 21.29
N LEU A 131 -6.69 -8.90 20.56
CA LEU A 131 -7.16 -7.52 20.53
C LEU A 131 -8.70 -7.51 20.52
N ASP A 132 -9.29 -7.07 21.63
CA ASP A 132 -10.74 -6.90 21.76
C ASP A 132 -11.12 -5.43 21.50
N VAL A 133 -11.76 -5.19 20.35
CA VAL A 133 -12.30 -3.88 19.94
C VAL A 133 -13.82 -3.77 20.07
N SER A 134 -14.49 -4.79 20.65
CA SER A 134 -15.96 -4.92 20.64
C SER A 134 -16.70 -3.79 21.35
N LYS A 135 -16.03 -3.09 22.28
CA LYS A 135 -16.58 -1.96 23.03
C LYS A 135 -16.23 -0.59 22.44
N ASN A 136 -15.35 -0.55 21.44
CA ASN A 136 -14.89 0.69 20.81
C ASN A 136 -15.79 1.03 19.60
N LYS A 137 -17.10 1.22 19.85
CA LYS A 137 -18.11 1.41 18.79
C LYS A 137 -17.93 2.69 17.95
N LYS A 138 -17.11 3.63 18.42
CA LYS A 138 -16.77 4.87 17.71
C LYS A 138 -15.51 4.75 16.85
N LEU A 139 -14.90 3.56 16.77
CA LEU A 139 -13.67 3.32 16.04
C LEU A 139 -13.88 3.59 14.55
N VAL A 140 -13.07 4.49 14.02
CA VAL A 140 -13.01 4.89 12.61
C VAL A 140 -11.77 4.30 11.94
N ILE A 141 -10.65 4.26 12.65
CA ILE A 141 -9.37 3.75 12.16
C ILE A 141 -8.86 2.68 13.12
N LEU A 142 -8.59 1.49 12.58
CA LEU A 142 -7.88 0.42 13.26
C LEU A 142 -6.70 -0.05 12.40
N SER A 143 -5.48 0.25 12.84
CA SER A 143 -4.26 -0.36 12.28
C SER A 143 -3.61 -1.24 13.35
N CYS A 144 -3.62 -2.54 13.08
CA CYS A 144 -3.09 -3.59 13.94
C CYS A 144 -2.19 -4.56 13.15
N CYS A 145 -1.65 -4.12 12.01
CA CYS A 145 -0.81 -4.96 11.17
C CYS A 145 0.52 -5.33 11.84
N GLU A 146 1.19 -6.35 11.30
CA GLU A 146 2.47 -6.85 11.81
C GLU A 146 2.42 -7.18 13.31
N ASN A 147 1.51 -8.09 13.64
CA ASN A 147 1.27 -8.58 15.00
C ASN A 147 1.16 -10.11 15.00
N LYS A 148 0.58 -10.71 16.06
CA LYS A 148 0.37 -12.15 16.20
C LYS A 148 -1.11 -12.49 16.42
N ILE A 149 -2.02 -11.62 15.96
CA ILE A 149 -3.46 -11.75 16.18
C ILE A 149 -3.99 -12.96 15.42
N LYS A 150 -4.70 -13.85 16.11
CA LYS A 150 -5.30 -15.06 15.49
C LYS A 150 -6.77 -14.89 15.15
N LYS A 151 -7.48 -14.04 15.88
CA LYS A 151 -8.89 -13.74 15.71
C LYS A 151 -9.10 -12.25 15.95
N LEU A 152 -9.82 -11.61 15.04
CA LEU A 152 -10.21 -10.21 15.15
C LEU A 152 -11.69 -10.12 14.80
N ASP A 153 -12.49 -9.54 15.69
CA ASP A 153 -13.92 -9.28 15.47
C ASP A 153 -14.13 -7.77 15.40
N VAL A 154 -14.49 -7.28 14.21
CA VAL A 154 -14.78 -5.87 13.93
C VAL A 154 -16.27 -5.60 13.69
N THR A 155 -17.13 -6.61 13.92
CA THR A 155 -18.58 -6.52 13.61
C THR A 155 -19.33 -5.52 14.49
N LYS A 156 -18.72 -5.07 15.59
CA LYS A 156 -19.27 -4.05 16.49
C LYS A 156 -18.78 -2.63 16.19
N ASN A 157 -17.89 -2.48 15.21
CA ASN A 157 -17.22 -1.24 14.85
C ASN A 157 -17.81 -0.68 13.54
N SER A 158 -19.12 -0.45 13.48
CA SER A 158 -19.80 -0.02 12.24
C SER A 158 -19.42 1.37 11.71
N LYS A 159 -18.60 2.12 12.46
CA LYS A 159 -18.02 3.41 12.05
C LYS A 159 -16.64 3.29 11.42
N LEU A 160 -16.13 2.07 11.24
CA LEU A 160 -14.80 1.82 10.71
C LEU A 160 -14.75 2.21 9.23
N GLU A 161 -13.84 3.13 8.91
CA GLU A 161 -13.53 3.57 7.54
C GLU A 161 -12.20 2.97 7.06
N VAL A 162 -11.29 2.68 8.00
CA VAL A 162 -9.97 2.12 7.73
C VAL A 162 -9.72 0.92 8.63
N LEU A 163 -9.44 -0.22 8.01
CA LEU A 163 -8.99 -1.43 8.68
C LEU A 163 -7.69 -1.92 8.04
N ASP A 164 -6.61 -1.95 8.82
CA ASP A 164 -5.41 -2.67 8.45
C ASP A 164 -5.08 -3.72 9.51
N CYS A 165 -5.22 -4.98 9.12
CA CYS A 165 -4.91 -6.16 9.91
C CYS A 165 -3.89 -7.07 9.21
N SER A 166 -3.14 -6.54 8.24
CA SER A 166 -2.13 -7.28 7.47
C SER A 166 -1.04 -7.89 8.36
N GLY A 167 -0.37 -8.96 7.92
CA GLY A 167 0.77 -9.51 8.67
C GLY A 167 0.38 -10.08 10.04
N ASN A 168 -0.72 -10.82 10.10
CA ASN A 168 -1.24 -11.47 11.30
C ASN A 168 -1.46 -12.97 11.05
N GLN A 169 -2.17 -13.65 11.94
CA GLN A 169 -2.51 -15.07 11.83
C GLN A 169 -4.03 -15.29 11.74
N ILE A 170 -4.76 -14.30 11.24
CA ILE A 170 -6.22 -14.31 11.15
C ILE A 170 -6.64 -15.36 10.11
N LYS A 171 -7.54 -16.26 10.49
CA LYS A 171 -8.08 -17.31 9.59
C LYS A 171 -9.36 -16.90 8.87
N LYS A 172 -10.16 -16.05 9.52
CA LYS A 172 -11.42 -15.52 9.01
C LYS A 172 -11.61 -14.13 9.59
N ILE A 173 -12.06 -13.21 8.76
CA ILE A 173 -12.45 -11.85 9.13
C ILE A 173 -13.84 -11.61 8.57
N ASP A 174 -14.71 -11.02 9.38
CA ASP A 174 -16.07 -10.64 8.98
C ASP A 174 -16.15 -9.11 8.98
N VAL A 175 -16.27 -8.53 7.79
CA VAL A 175 -16.41 -7.08 7.56
C VAL A 175 -17.81 -6.69 7.09
N SER A 176 -18.78 -7.60 7.16
CA SER A 176 -20.15 -7.42 6.67
C SER A 176 -20.97 -6.35 7.40
N ARG A 177 -20.46 -5.82 8.52
CA ARG A 177 -21.07 -4.76 9.33
C ARG A 177 -20.31 -3.43 9.26
N ASN A 178 -19.30 -3.35 8.39
CA ASN A 178 -18.45 -2.19 8.22
C ASN A 178 -18.78 -1.49 6.89
N ASP A 179 -20.03 -1.06 6.72
CA ASP A 179 -20.56 -0.52 5.46
C ASP A 179 -19.87 0.79 5.01
N LEU A 180 -19.21 1.48 5.96
CA LEU A 180 -18.43 2.70 5.73
C LEU A 180 -16.94 2.43 5.40
N LEU A 181 -16.53 1.16 5.30
CA LEU A 181 -15.14 0.80 5.07
C LEU A 181 -14.69 1.27 3.68
N LYS A 182 -13.68 2.15 3.67
CA LYS A 182 -13.07 2.72 2.45
C LYS A 182 -11.74 2.06 2.13
N VAL A 183 -10.96 1.75 3.17
CA VAL A 183 -9.64 1.13 3.03
C VAL A 183 -9.57 -0.14 3.86
N PHE A 184 -9.24 -1.24 3.19
CA PHE A 184 -9.11 -2.53 3.85
C PHE A 184 -7.84 -3.26 3.43
N CYS A 185 -6.95 -3.45 4.39
CA CYS A 185 -5.71 -4.20 4.21
C CYS A 185 -5.72 -5.45 5.09
N CYS A 186 -5.69 -6.63 4.47
CA CYS A 186 -5.70 -7.92 5.16
C CYS A 186 -4.68 -8.94 4.64
N SER A 187 -3.75 -8.49 3.79
CA SER A 187 -2.67 -9.30 3.23
C SER A 187 -1.84 -10.03 4.29
N ASN A 188 -1.15 -11.11 3.91
CA ASN A 188 -0.24 -11.86 4.78
C ASN A 188 -0.93 -12.37 6.07
N ASN A 189 -2.10 -12.95 5.90
CA ASN A 189 -2.86 -13.65 6.93
C ASN A 189 -3.03 -15.14 6.57
N LYS A 190 -3.86 -15.85 7.33
CA LYS A 190 -4.31 -17.23 7.04
C LYS A 190 -5.75 -17.25 6.50
N ILE A 191 -6.21 -16.13 5.94
CA ILE A 191 -7.53 -15.97 5.33
C ILE A 191 -7.53 -16.74 4.01
N ARG A 192 -8.57 -17.55 3.78
CA ARG A 192 -8.76 -18.33 2.53
C ARG A 192 -9.78 -17.71 1.60
N THR A 193 -10.86 -17.22 2.19
CA THR A 193 -11.99 -16.59 1.51
C THR A 193 -12.25 -15.24 2.17
N LEU A 194 -12.53 -14.24 1.37
CA LEU A 194 -12.89 -12.91 1.86
C LEU A 194 -14.14 -12.42 1.13
N ASP A 195 -15.15 -12.06 1.91
CA ASP A 195 -16.39 -11.47 1.41
C ASP A 195 -16.37 -9.97 1.73
N VAL A 196 -16.30 -9.16 0.66
CA VAL A 196 -16.37 -7.70 0.71
C VAL A 196 -17.63 -7.16 0.02
N SER A 197 -18.61 -8.02 -0.26
CA SER A 197 -19.82 -7.70 -1.03
C SER A 197 -20.71 -6.63 -0.38
N LYS A 198 -20.55 -6.39 0.92
CA LYS A 198 -21.27 -5.36 1.69
C LYS A 198 -20.50 -4.05 1.83
N ASN A 199 -19.20 -4.03 1.50
CA ASN A 199 -18.34 -2.87 1.67
C ASN A 199 -18.32 -2.02 0.38
N MET A 200 -19.49 -1.53 -0.03
CA MET A 200 -19.66 -0.82 -1.31
C MET A 200 -18.94 0.53 -1.38
N MET A 201 -18.48 1.05 -0.25
CA MET A 201 -17.67 2.27 -0.15
C MET A 201 -16.16 2.00 -0.26
N LEU A 202 -15.72 0.76 -0.50
CA LEU A 202 -14.30 0.45 -0.65
C LEU A 202 -13.69 1.19 -1.84
N GLU A 203 -12.67 1.98 -1.53
CA GLU A 203 -11.82 2.70 -2.49
C GLU A 203 -10.47 2.01 -2.66
N GLU A 204 -9.98 1.32 -1.62
CA GLU A 204 -8.72 0.62 -1.64
C GLU A 204 -8.80 -0.73 -0.92
N LEU A 205 -8.35 -1.77 -1.62
CA LEU A 205 -8.32 -3.13 -1.10
C LEU A 205 -6.94 -3.74 -1.31
N VAL A 206 -6.30 -4.12 -0.21
CA VAL A 206 -5.02 -4.82 -0.19
C VAL A 206 -5.23 -6.19 0.44
N TYR A 207 -5.13 -7.22 -0.38
CA TYR A 207 -5.27 -8.60 0.06
C TYR A 207 -4.25 -9.49 -0.65
N GLY A 208 -4.15 -10.74 -0.22
CA GLY A 208 -3.16 -11.66 -0.76
C GLY A 208 -2.36 -12.38 0.31
N GLY A 209 -1.55 -13.31 -0.15
CA GLY A 209 -0.84 -14.30 0.64
C GLY A 209 -1.25 -15.73 0.27
N LYS A 210 -0.46 -16.69 0.74
CA LYS A 210 -0.40 -18.07 0.23
C LYS A 210 -1.67 -18.93 0.35
N ASN A 211 -2.76 -18.38 0.85
CA ASN A 211 -3.98 -19.14 1.16
C ASN A 211 -5.22 -18.61 0.43
N PHE A 212 -5.13 -17.48 -0.28
CA PHE A 212 -6.26 -16.93 -1.02
C PHE A 212 -6.53 -17.73 -2.29
N THR A 213 -7.80 -17.87 -2.65
CA THR A 213 -8.23 -18.69 -3.81
C THR A 213 -8.91 -17.84 -4.86
N THR A 214 -10.00 -17.16 -4.52
CA THR A 214 -10.70 -16.21 -5.42
C THR A 214 -11.40 -15.11 -4.62
N MET A 215 -11.74 -14.00 -5.28
CA MET A 215 -12.49 -12.90 -4.68
C MET A 215 -13.52 -12.34 -5.66
N ASP A 216 -14.74 -12.14 -5.17
CA ASP A 216 -15.78 -11.38 -5.87
C ASP A 216 -15.75 -9.92 -5.39
N ILE A 217 -15.38 -9.00 -6.30
CA ILE A 217 -15.33 -7.55 -6.08
C ILE A 217 -16.33 -6.76 -6.92
N LYS A 218 -17.32 -7.44 -7.52
CA LYS A 218 -18.27 -6.79 -8.45
C LYS A 218 -19.10 -5.68 -7.81
N ASN A 219 -19.36 -5.79 -6.50
CA ASN A 219 -20.13 -4.80 -5.74
C ASN A 219 -19.28 -3.62 -5.27
N ASN A 220 -17.95 -3.69 -5.40
CA ASN A 220 -17.02 -2.66 -4.92
C ASN A 220 -16.71 -1.67 -6.06
N THR A 221 -17.74 -1.08 -6.65
CA THR A 221 -17.63 -0.23 -7.86
C THR A 221 -16.86 1.08 -7.62
N LYS A 222 -16.62 1.45 -6.36
CA LYS A 222 -15.82 2.63 -5.93
C LYS A 222 -14.34 2.34 -5.79
N LEU A 223 -13.91 1.10 -6.08
CA LEU A 223 -12.52 0.69 -5.94
C LEU A 223 -11.64 1.44 -6.94
N LYS A 224 -10.67 2.19 -6.41
CA LYS A 224 -9.65 2.93 -7.17
C LYS A 224 -8.31 2.22 -7.16
N LYS A 225 -8.03 1.47 -6.10
CA LYS A 225 -6.75 0.78 -5.93
C LYS A 225 -6.98 -0.65 -5.48
N LEU A 226 -6.41 -1.57 -6.25
CA LEU A 226 -6.45 -2.99 -5.96
C LEU A 226 -5.05 -3.56 -5.92
N TYR A 227 -4.70 -4.10 -4.77
CA TYR A 227 -3.44 -4.79 -4.56
C TYR A 227 -3.74 -6.23 -4.18
N TYR A 228 -3.36 -7.13 -5.07
CA TYR A 228 -3.43 -8.56 -4.93
C TYR A 228 -2.03 -9.13 -5.17
N ALA A 229 -1.56 -9.92 -4.20
CA ALA A 229 -0.39 -10.76 -4.38
C ALA A 229 -0.81 -12.19 -4.01
N GLY A 230 -1.04 -13.01 -5.03
CA GLY A 230 -1.44 -14.40 -4.86
C GLY A 230 -0.32 -15.27 -4.29
N SER A 231 -0.66 -16.53 -4.04
CA SER A 231 0.29 -17.62 -4.27
C SER A 231 0.00 -18.16 -5.65
N ALA A 232 1.04 -18.47 -6.42
CA ALA A 232 1.02 -19.19 -7.69
C ALA A 232 0.17 -20.47 -7.62
N ILE A 233 -1.14 -20.31 -7.66
CA ILE A 233 -2.13 -21.36 -7.84
C ILE A 233 -2.55 -21.18 -9.29
N GLU A 234 -2.32 -22.20 -10.10
CA GLU A 234 -2.64 -22.18 -11.52
C GLU A 234 -4.14 -21.87 -11.74
N GLY A 235 -4.44 -21.05 -12.76
CA GLY A 235 -5.80 -20.83 -13.25
C GLY A 235 -6.66 -19.88 -12.42
N ILE A 236 -6.06 -19.01 -11.59
CA ILE A 236 -6.81 -17.91 -10.97
C ILE A 236 -7.18 -16.87 -12.04
N THR A 237 -8.45 -16.49 -12.07
CA THR A 237 -8.93 -15.33 -12.82
C THR A 237 -9.36 -14.24 -11.86
N ILE A 238 -9.14 -12.98 -12.23
CA ILE A 238 -9.66 -11.82 -11.50
C ILE A 238 -10.66 -11.08 -12.40
N ASP A 239 -11.90 -10.95 -11.95
CA ASP A 239 -12.92 -10.16 -12.65
C ASP A 239 -12.96 -8.75 -12.06
N ILE A 240 -12.46 -7.79 -12.83
CA ILE A 240 -12.43 -6.35 -12.52
C ILE A 240 -13.36 -5.53 -13.41
N SER A 241 -14.25 -6.19 -14.16
CA SER A 241 -15.12 -5.55 -15.17
C SER A 241 -16.07 -4.49 -14.60
N SER A 242 -16.45 -4.65 -13.33
CA SER A 242 -17.33 -3.72 -12.62
C SER A 242 -16.58 -2.56 -11.94
N ASN A 243 -15.25 -2.62 -11.85
CA ASN A 243 -14.42 -1.65 -11.12
C ASN A 243 -13.93 -0.52 -12.05
N LYS A 244 -14.87 0.24 -12.62
CA LYS A 244 -14.58 1.28 -13.63
C LYS A 244 -13.80 2.49 -13.09
N GLU A 245 -13.79 2.68 -11.77
CA GLU A 245 -13.02 3.74 -11.09
C GLU A 245 -11.56 3.33 -10.79
N LEU A 246 -11.12 2.13 -11.22
CA LEU A 246 -9.79 1.61 -10.91
C LEU A 246 -8.69 2.43 -11.59
N GLU A 247 -7.79 3.00 -10.79
CA GLU A 247 -6.62 3.78 -11.20
C GLU A 247 -5.32 2.99 -11.03
N VAL A 248 -5.27 2.06 -10.06
CA VAL A 248 -4.08 1.24 -9.76
C VAL A 248 -4.48 -0.22 -9.62
N LEU A 249 -3.86 -1.08 -10.41
CA LEU A 249 -3.97 -2.52 -10.30
C LEU A 249 -2.58 -3.14 -10.12
N LYS A 250 -2.35 -3.77 -8.97
CA LYS A 250 -1.17 -4.61 -8.74
C LYS A 250 -1.64 -6.03 -8.47
N CYS A 251 -1.33 -6.95 -9.36
CA CYS A 251 -1.75 -8.35 -9.35
C CYS A 251 -0.55 -9.29 -9.56
N MET A 252 0.54 -9.01 -8.85
CA MET A 252 1.83 -9.68 -9.00
C MET A 252 1.79 -11.11 -8.44
N GLU A 253 2.65 -12.00 -8.95
CA GLU A 253 2.92 -13.33 -8.37
C GLU A 253 1.65 -14.18 -8.16
N SER A 254 0.70 -14.09 -9.10
CA SER A 254 -0.67 -14.57 -8.91
C SER A 254 -1.05 -15.79 -9.75
N GLY A 255 -0.16 -16.27 -10.61
CA GLY A 255 -0.44 -17.39 -11.52
C GLY A 255 -1.54 -17.07 -12.55
N LEU A 256 -1.71 -15.79 -12.90
CA LEU A 256 -2.70 -15.36 -13.88
C LEU A 256 -2.27 -15.82 -15.27
N THR A 257 -3.15 -16.54 -15.97
CA THR A 257 -2.95 -16.92 -17.37
C THR A 257 -3.59 -15.93 -18.34
N SER A 258 -4.52 -15.11 -17.84
CA SER A 258 -5.20 -14.05 -18.57
C SER A 258 -5.55 -12.89 -17.65
N LEU A 259 -5.54 -11.67 -18.18
CA LEU A 259 -5.95 -10.46 -17.47
C LEU A 259 -6.72 -9.54 -18.43
N ASP A 260 -7.99 -9.27 -18.13
CA ASP A 260 -8.82 -8.33 -18.89
C ASP A 260 -8.93 -7.00 -18.14
N VAL A 261 -8.32 -5.96 -18.72
CA VAL A 261 -8.34 -4.56 -18.23
C VAL A 261 -9.17 -3.63 -19.12
N SER A 262 -9.95 -4.19 -20.06
CA SER A 262 -10.69 -3.42 -21.08
C SER A 262 -11.78 -2.50 -20.50
N ASN A 263 -12.27 -2.81 -19.30
CA ASN A 263 -13.31 -2.06 -18.60
C ASN A 263 -12.75 -1.06 -17.57
N ASN A 264 -11.44 -0.83 -17.54
CA ASN A 264 -10.76 0.03 -16.57
C ASN A 264 -10.08 1.24 -17.26
N PRO A 265 -10.84 2.15 -17.89
CA PRO A 265 -10.28 3.24 -18.70
C PRO A 265 -9.51 4.30 -17.90
N LEU A 266 -9.66 4.30 -16.57
CA LEU A 266 -8.98 5.21 -15.65
C LEU A 266 -7.66 4.66 -15.10
N LEU A 267 -7.24 3.46 -15.54
CA LEU A 267 -6.02 2.82 -15.05
C LEU A 267 -4.78 3.62 -15.44
N LYS A 268 -3.98 3.98 -14.43
CA LYS A 268 -2.72 4.72 -14.54
C LYS A 268 -1.50 3.85 -14.24
N GLU A 269 -1.64 2.93 -13.30
CA GLU A 269 -0.59 1.98 -12.96
C GLU A 269 -1.13 0.54 -13.08
N LEU A 270 -0.44 -0.26 -13.90
CA LEU A 270 -0.67 -1.68 -14.03
C LEU A 270 0.61 -2.45 -13.72
N ASN A 271 0.59 -3.24 -12.65
CA ASN A 271 1.65 -4.17 -12.32
C ASN A 271 1.12 -5.60 -12.27
N CYS A 272 1.45 -6.38 -13.29
CA CYS A 272 1.13 -7.79 -13.45
C CYS A 272 2.41 -8.66 -13.51
N TYR A 273 3.49 -8.19 -12.88
CA TYR A 273 4.76 -8.90 -12.76
C TYR A 273 4.61 -10.34 -12.26
N ASN A 274 5.39 -11.25 -12.85
CA ASN A 274 5.52 -12.64 -12.44
C ASN A 274 4.17 -13.38 -12.45
N ASN A 275 3.60 -13.49 -13.64
CA ASN A 275 2.40 -14.28 -13.93
C ASN A 275 2.69 -15.20 -15.12
N GLU A 276 1.66 -15.82 -15.68
CA GLU A 276 1.76 -16.75 -16.80
C GLU A 276 1.02 -16.20 -18.04
N LEU A 277 0.97 -14.86 -18.18
CA LEU A 277 0.24 -14.20 -19.26
C LEU A 277 0.93 -14.49 -20.60
N SER A 278 0.16 -15.01 -21.56
CA SER A 278 0.61 -15.18 -22.96
C SER A 278 0.24 -14.00 -23.85
N SER A 279 -0.73 -13.19 -23.43
CA SER A 279 -1.16 -11.96 -24.08
C SER A 279 -1.60 -10.93 -23.04
N LEU A 280 -1.42 -9.65 -23.35
CA LEU A 280 -1.91 -8.54 -22.55
C LEU A 280 -2.39 -7.43 -23.50
N ASP A 281 -3.69 -7.09 -23.43
CA ASP A 281 -4.27 -5.98 -24.18
C ASP A 281 -4.47 -4.77 -23.25
N VAL A 282 -3.75 -3.68 -23.53
CA VAL A 282 -3.82 -2.40 -22.81
C VAL A 282 -4.39 -1.27 -23.67
N SER A 283 -5.01 -1.60 -24.80
CA SER A 283 -5.52 -0.63 -25.78
C SER A 283 -6.62 0.29 -25.23
N ASN A 284 -7.36 -0.18 -24.22
CA ASN A 284 -8.44 0.56 -23.56
C ASN A 284 -7.98 1.34 -22.31
N ASN A 285 -6.67 1.45 -22.06
CA ASN A 285 -6.11 2.14 -20.89
C ASN A 285 -5.27 3.37 -21.32
N PRO A 286 -5.89 4.40 -21.95
CA PRO A 286 -5.15 5.54 -22.51
C PRO A 286 -4.47 6.43 -21.47
N LEU A 287 -4.84 6.27 -20.18
CA LEU A 287 -4.25 7.00 -19.05
C LEU A 287 -3.09 6.27 -18.38
N LEU A 288 -2.63 5.13 -18.93
CA LEU A 288 -1.55 4.35 -18.34
C LEU A 288 -0.23 5.14 -18.37
N GLU A 289 0.35 5.34 -17.19
CA GLU A 289 1.62 6.04 -16.92
C GLU A 289 2.73 5.03 -16.57
N GLU A 290 2.38 3.94 -15.88
CA GLU A 290 3.30 2.89 -15.46
C GLU A 290 2.77 1.51 -15.85
N LEU A 291 3.57 0.73 -16.60
CA LEU A 291 3.27 -0.65 -16.95
C LEU A 291 4.44 -1.57 -16.59
N ASN A 292 4.20 -2.50 -15.66
CA ASN A 292 5.08 -3.63 -15.42
C ASN A 292 4.35 -4.94 -15.75
N CYS A 293 4.80 -5.60 -16.82
CA CYS A 293 4.34 -6.90 -17.28
C CYS A 293 5.50 -7.91 -17.40
N SER A 294 6.61 -7.66 -16.71
CA SER A 294 7.77 -8.53 -16.75
C SER A 294 7.56 -9.89 -16.11
N ASN A 295 8.39 -10.85 -16.49
CA ASN A 295 8.32 -12.24 -16.07
C ASN A 295 6.93 -12.82 -16.40
N ASN A 296 6.62 -12.85 -17.69
CA ASN A 296 5.43 -13.46 -18.26
C ASN A 296 5.84 -14.25 -19.53
N ASN A 297 4.87 -14.73 -20.30
CA ASN A 297 5.09 -15.48 -21.54
C ASN A 297 4.63 -14.68 -22.77
N LEU A 298 4.76 -13.35 -22.75
CA LEU A 298 4.28 -12.49 -23.83
C LEU A 298 5.18 -12.63 -25.08
N SER A 299 4.59 -12.99 -26.21
CA SER A 299 5.29 -13.00 -27.51
C SER A 299 5.18 -11.66 -28.27
N SER A 300 4.21 -10.83 -27.89
CA SER A 300 3.99 -9.49 -28.45
C SER A 300 3.37 -8.57 -27.40
N LEU A 301 3.66 -7.28 -27.51
CA LEU A 301 3.08 -6.24 -26.68
C LEU A 301 2.83 -4.99 -27.52
N ASP A 302 1.58 -4.50 -27.55
CA ASP A 302 1.20 -3.25 -28.21
C ASP A 302 0.88 -2.19 -27.15
N VAL A 303 1.70 -1.14 -27.11
CA VAL A 303 1.55 0.02 -26.22
C VAL A 303 1.25 1.32 -26.99
N SER A 304 0.85 1.21 -28.27
CA SER A 304 0.61 2.36 -29.15
C SER A 304 -0.54 3.25 -28.69
N ASN A 305 -1.47 2.72 -27.89
CA ASN A 305 -2.62 3.44 -27.31
C ASN A 305 -2.35 3.99 -25.91
N ASN A 306 -1.11 3.92 -25.41
CA ASN A 306 -0.73 4.40 -24.07
C ASN A 306 0.29 5.56 -24.15
N PRO A 307 -0.08 6.71 -24.75
CA PRO A 307 0.86 7.82 -25.03
C PRO A 307 1.37 8.52 -23.75
N LEU A 308 0.78 8.23 -22.60
CA LEU A 308 1.18 8.77 -21.30
C LEU A 308 2.21 7.92 -20.55
N LEU A 309 2.61 6.75 -21.09
CA LEU A 309 3.60 5.88 -20.44
C LEU A 309 4.91 6.63 -20.18
N GLU A 310 5.30 6.65 -18.91
CA GLU A 310 6.57 7.16 -18.41
C GLU A 310 7.51 6.00 -18.03
N GLU A 311 6.96 4.87 -17.56
CA GLU A 311 7.73 3.68 -17.20
C GLU A 311 7.14 2.42 -17.85
N LEU A 312 7.97 1.68 -18.59
CA LEU A 312 7.61 0.39 -19.19
C LEU A 312 8.64 -0.66 -18.83
N ASN A 313 8.22 -1.69 -18.09
CA ASN A 313 9.00 -2.89 -17.86
C ASN A 313 8.28 -4.12 -18.44
N CYS A 314 8.88 -4.72 -19.46
CA CYS A 314 8.45 -5.96 -20.08
C CYS A 314 9.58 -6.99 -20.17
N ASP A 315 10.51 -6.96 -19.22
CA ASP A 315 11.63 -7.90 -19.12
C ASP A 315 11.18 -9.36 -19.00
N ASN A 316 12.06 -10.30 -19.35
CA ASN A 316 11.85 -11.74 -19.17
C ASN A 316 10.52 -12.16 -19.80
N ASN A 317 10.40 -11.92 -21.10
CA ASN A 317 9.28 -12.33 -21.95
C ASN A 317 9.85 -12.99 -23.22
N GLN A 318 9.04 -13.15 -24.25
CA GLN A 318 9.41 -13.76 -25.54
C GLN A 318 9.19 -12.77 -26.69
N LEU A 319 9.37 -11.47 -26.44
CA LEU A 319 9.12 -10.42 -27.43
C LEU A 319 10.17 -10.48 -28.54
N THR A 320 9.73 -10.56 -29.79
CA THR A 320 10.62 -10.48 -30.98
C THR A 320 10.72 -9.06 -31.55
N SER A 321 9.75 -8.21 -31.21
CA SER A 321 9.70 -6.80 -31.61
C SER A 321 8.91 -6.00 -30.58
N LEU A 322 9.28 -4.73 -30.40
CA LEU A 322 8.53 -3.78 -29.58
C LEU A 322 8.53 -2.41 -30.26
N SER A 323 7.34 -1.85 -30.50
CA SER A 323 7.22 -0.47 -30.99
C SER A 323 6.82 0.45 -29.85
N ILE A 324 7.63 1.49 -29.62
CA ILE A 324 7.42 2.50 -28.58
C ILE A 324 7.32 3.92 -29.16
N PHE A 325 7.03 4.03 -30.45
CA PHE A 325 7.03 5.28 -31.21
C PHE A 325 6.07 6.34 -30.63
N ASN A 326 4.91 5.90 -30.12
CA ASN A 326 3.89 6.79 -29.54
C ASN A 326 4.16 7.14 -28.07
N ASN A 327 5.09 6.46 -27.39
CA ASN A 327 5.36 6.61 -25.96
C ASN A 327 6.45 7.67 -25.72
N THR A 328 6.25 8.88 -26.24
CA THR A 328 7.26 9.95 -26.23
C THR A 328 7.58 10.49 -24.84
N LYS A 329 6.78 10.13 -23.82
CA LYS A 329 6.99 10.49 -22.41
C LYS A 329 7.85 9.49 -21.64
N LEU A 330 8.24 8.38 -22.27
CA LEU A 330 8.98 7.30 -21.61
C LEU A 330 10.31 7.82 -21.05
N LYS A 331 10.51 7.58 -19.75
CA LYS A 331 11.71 7.90 -18.97
C LYS A 331 12.49 6.64 -18.61
N GLU A 332 11.79 5.53 -18.39
CA GLU A 332 12.41 4.24 -18.09
C GLU A 332 11.84 3.15 -19.00
N LEU A 333 12.75 2.42 -19.66
CA LEU A 333 12.43 1.24 -20.46
C LEU A 333 13.29 0.06 -20.02
N THR A 334 12.62 -1.02 -19.66
CA THR A 334 13.24 -2.31 -19.36
C THR A 334 12.66 -3.35 -20.33
N VAL A 335 13.52 -3.89 -21.20
CA VAL A 335 13.23 -4.96 -22.17
C VAL A 335 14.23 -6.12 -22.06
N TYR A 336 14.90 -6.24 -20.92
CA TYR A 336 15.91 -7.25 -20.61
C TYR A 336 15.39 -8.67 -20.84
N ASN A 337 16.24 -9.57 -21.34
CA ASN A 337 15.93 -10.98 -21.55
C ASN A 337 14.67 -11.19 -22.40
N ASN A 338 14.79 -10.81 -23.68
CA ASN A 338 13.78 -10.98 -24.72
C ASN A 338 14.47 -11.48 -26.01
N GLN A 339 13.79 -11.43 -27.16
CA GLN A 339 14.30 -11.90 -28.46
C GLN A 339 14.31 -10.75 -29.49
N LEU A 340 14.49 -9.51 -29.04
CA LEU A 340 14.48 -8.34 -29.93
C LEU A 340 15.70 -8.35 -30.85
N THR A 341 15.49 -8.16 -32.15
CA THR A 341 16.57 -7.99 -33.14
C THR A 341 16.88 -6.53 -33.47
N SER A 342 15.94 -5.63 -33.17
CA SER A 342 16.09 -4.19 -33.30
C SER A 342 15.23 -3.47 -32.26
N LEU A 343 15.63 -2.25 -31.92
CA LEU A 343 14.89 -1.38 -31.01
C LEU A 343 15.07 0.08 -31.44
N ASP A 344 14.00 0.68 -31.97
CA ASP A 344 13.98 2.10 -32.32
C ASP A 344 13.51 2.93 -31.13
N ILE A 345 14.43 3.71 -30.57
CA ILE A 345 14.18 4.63 -29.44
C ILE A 345 14.23 6.10 -29.86
N SER A 346 14.25 6.40 -31.16
CA SER A 346 14.51 7.75 -31.70
C SER A 346 13.47 8.80 -31.30
N LYS A 347 12.25 8.39 -30.91
CA LYS A 347 11.18 9.27 -30.43
C LYS A 347 11.13 9.42 -28.91
N ASN A 348 11.84 8.58 -28.16
CA ASN A 348 11.83 8.56 -26.70
C ASN A 348 12.91 9.48 -26.15
N VAL A 349 12.87 10.75 -26.53
CA VAL A 349 13.87 11.78 -26.19
C VAL A 349 13.97 12.07 -24.68
N MET A 350 12.97 11.63 -23.91
CA MET A 350 12.92 11.76 -22.45
C MET A 350 13.54 10.56 -21.72
N LEU A 351 14.01 9.53 -22.43
CA LEU A 351 14.52 8.29 -21.84
C LEU A 351 15.79 8.54 -21.02
N GLU A 352 15.71 8.22 -19.74
CA GLU A 352 16.76 8.40 -18.73
C GLU A 352 17.42 7.07 -18.39
N TYR A 353 16.66 5.97 -18.41
CA TYR A 353 17.13 4.60 -18.13
C TYR A 353 16.69 3.63 -19.22
N LEU A 354 17.63 2.82 -19.72
CA LEU A 354 17.39 1.77 -20.70
C LEU A 354 18.15 0.50 -20.34
N TYR A 355 17.42 -0.59 -20.10
CA TYR A 355 17.97 -1.93 -19.92
C TYR A 355 17.47 -2.81 -21.07
N CYS A 356 18.39 -3.24 -21.92
CA CYS A 356 18.09 -4.00 -23.14
C CYS A 356 19.06 -5.15 -23.40
N GLU A 357 19.88 -5.48 -22.42
CA GLU A 357 20.74 -6.65 -22.40
C GLU A 357 19.95 -7.97 -22.45
N GLU A 358 20.64 -9.05 -22.80
CA GLU A 358 20.04 -10.36 -23.12
C GLU A 358 18.95 -10.26 -24.21
N ASN A 359 19.29 -9.61 -25.32
CA ASN A 359 18.50 -9.63 -26.55
C ASN A 359 19.35 -10.12 -27.74
N SER A 360 18.89 -9.92 -28.97
CA SER A 360 19.64 -10.21 -30.19
C SER A 360 19.86 -8.94 -31.03
N LEU A 361 20.03 -7.80 -30.36
CA LEU A 361 20.31 -6.51 -31.00
C LEU A 361 21.71 -6.53 -31.61
N THR A 362 21.87 -6.04 -32.83
CA THR A 362 23.19 -5.85 -33.46
C THR A 362 23.63 -4.38 -33.44
N GLU A 363 22.66 -3.47 -33.33
CA GLU A 363 22.87 -2.03 -33.33
C GLU A 363 21.84 -1.36 -32.42
N LEU A 364 22.27 -0.28 -31.76
CA LEU A 364 21.40 0.59 -30.99
C LEU A 364 21.81 2.05 -31.20
N ASP A 365 20.91 2.83 -31.81
CA ASP A 365 21.11 4.27 -32.00
C ASP A 365 20.53 5.05 -30.81
N ILE A 366 21.42 5.68 -30.05
CA ILE A 366 21.07 6.55 -28.91
C ILE A 366 21.32 8.03 -29.22
N SER A 367 21.59 8.39 -30.48
CA SER A 367 21.96 9.76 -30.88
C SER A 367 20.87 10.80 -30.61
N ASN A 368 19.61 10.36 -30.51
CA ASN A 368 18.44 11.19 -30.21
C ASN A 368 17.98 11.13 -28.74
N ASN A 369 18.76 10.49 -27.86
CA ASN A 369 18.39 10.27 -26.45
C ASN A 369 19.40 10.98 -25.51
N PRO A 370 19.38 12.32 -25.45
CA PRO A 370 20.41 13.11 -24.76
C PRO A 370 20.42 12.91 -23.23
N LYS A 371 19.37 12.31 -22.66
CA LYS A 371 19.26 12.02 -21.24
C LYS A 371 19.86 10.66 -20.83
N LEU A 372 20.15 9.78 -21.78
CA LEU A 372 20.81 8.51 -21.49
C LEU A 372 22.28 8.75 -21.15
N SER A 373 22.69 8.34 -19.97
CA SER A 373 24.09 8.36 -19.55
C SER A 373 24.71 6.95 -19.69
N PRO A 374 26.05 6.84 -19.74
CA PRO A 374 26.71 5.54 -19.71
C PRO A 374 26.38 4.69 -18.47
N TYR A 375 25.91 5.31 -17.36
CA TYR A 375 25.54 4.62 -16.11
C TYR A 375 24.08 4.19 -16.07
N SER A 376 23.28 4.61 -17.05
CA SER A 376 21.83 4.33 -17.14
C SER A 376 21.46 3.59 -18.43
N LEU A 377 22.45 3.00 -19.09
CA LEU A 377 22.31 2.22 -20.32
C LEU A 377 22.96 0.85 -20.12
N TRP A 378 22.14 -0.19 -20.14
CA TRP A 378 22.57 -1.59 -20.05
C TRP A 378 22.22 -2.32 -21.36
N TYR A 379 23.23 -2.97 -21.94
CA TYR A 379 23.18 -3.67 -23.23
C TYR A 379 24.29 -4.73 -23.28
N ASP A 380 24.19 -5.69 -24.20
CA ASP A 380 25.17 -6.76 -24.37
C ASP A 380 26.50 -6.23 -24.95
N GLN A 381 27.48 -6.03 -24.06
CA GLN A 381 28.77 -5.43 -24.43
C GLN A 381 29.55 -6.33 -25.41
N GLY A 382 29.97 -5.76 -26.54
CA GLY A 382 30.76 -6.45 -27.56
C GLY A 382 29.93 -7.01 -28.72
N ASP A 383 28.62 -7.16 -28.54
CA ASP A 383 27.70 -7.69 -29.55
C ASP A 383 26.82 -6.60 -30.20
N VAL A 384 26.61 -5.48 -29.50
CA VAL A 384 25.80 -4.35 -30.00
C VAL A 384 26.68 -3.17 -30.41
N ASN A 385 26.57 -2.72 -31.67
CA ASN A 385 27.15 -1.47 -32.14
C ASN A 385 26.34 -0.26 -31.63
N ILE A 386 26.93 0.61 -30.81
CA ILE A 386 26.22 1.79 -30.29
C ILE A 386 26.52 3.03 -31.14
N ILE A 387 25.48 3.59 -31.76
CA ILE A 387 25.56 4.88 -32.45
C ILE A 387 25.26 5.98 -31.43
N LYS A 388 26.20 6.92 -31.26
CA LYS A 388 26.08 8.04 -30.33
C LYS A 388 26.36 9.35 -31.04
N ASN A 389 25.69 10.42 -30.60
CA ASN A 389 26.05 11.77 -31.01
C ASN A 389 27.36 12.20 -30.32
N THR A 390 28.16 13.06 -30.96
CA THR A 390 29.52 13.43 -30.50
C THR A 390 29.58 14.12 -29.13
N GLU A 391 28.45 14.52 -28.56
CA GLU A 391 28.33 15.22 -27.27
C GLU A 391 28.26 14.29 -26.04
N ASN A 392 28.03 12.98 -26.21
CA ASN A 392 27.94 12.01 -25.11
C ASN A 392 29.30 11.37 -24.71
N LYS A 393 30.41 12.09 -24.91
CA LYS A 393 31.75 11.71 -24.42
C LYS A 393 32.03 12.38 -23.08
N GLN A 394 31.47 11.87 -21.98
CA GLN A 394 31.98 12.14 -20.62
C GLN A 394 31.61 11.05 -19.64
#